data_AF-A0A7C5Y7Y8-F1
#
_entry.id   AF-A0A7C5Y7Y8-F1
#
_cell.length_a   1.000
_cell.length_b   1.000
_cell.length_c   1.000
_cell.angle_alpha   90.00
_cell.angle_beta   90.00
_cell.angle_gamma   90.00
#
_symmetry.space_group_name_H-M   'P 1'
#
loop_
_entity.id
_entity.type
_entity.pdbx_description
1 polymer ?
#
loop_
_entity_poly.entity_id
_entity_poly.type
_entity_poly.pdbx_seq_one_letter_code
_entity_poly.pdbx_strand_id
1 'polypeptide(L)'
;MSKEIVEVGGGGLAKPRIKVLSDEEILEIHWRSLSILSKVGVKVDHKEALELLKSIGSEVNLNSRVAKIPEYIVKEALDKTPNIVRLYYRDGKRFIELYGDNTYFDVGSAAYYYMDYKTNEIRRPVSRDLAEVAKVADFLPNTHIMSTALVPSDVPEIIADRWGECIL
;
A
#
# COMPACT_ATOMS: atom_id res chain seq x y z
N MET A 1 16.31 -1.91 -27.42
CA MET A 1 15.23 -0.94 -27.71
C MET A 1 15.02 -0.12 -26.45
N SER A 2 15.45 1.13 -26.50
CA SER A 2 15.32 2.13 -25.45
C SER A 2 13.83 2.32 -25.11
N LYS A 3 13.40 1.93 -23.91
CA LYS A 3 12.13 2.41 -23.36
C LYS A 3 12.36 3.91 -23.08
N GLU A 4 11.85 4.74 -23.98
CA GLU A 4 11.82 6.19 -23.81
C GLU A 4 11.20 6.53 -22.46
N ILE A 5 11.76 7.54 -21.82
CA ILE A 5 11.13 8.25 -20.73
C ILE A 5 9.79 8.71 -21.29
N VAL A 6 8.69 8.16 -20.81
CA VAL A 6 7.38 8.76 -21.05
C VAL A 6 7.36 10.02 -20.21
N GLU A 7 7.93 11.10 -20.75
CA GLU A 7 7.54 12.44 -20.36
C GLU A 7 6.07 12.55 -20.71
N VAL A 8 5.21 12.44 -19.70
CA VAL A 8 3.80 12.81 -19.86
C VAL A 8 3.78 14.33 -19.93
N GLY A 9 4.09 14.85 -21.12
CA GLY A 9 3.99 16.25 -21.46
C GLY A 9 2.58 16.75 -21.17
N GLY A 10 2.51 17.90 -20.49
CA GLY A 10 1.28 18.58 -20.08
C GLY A 10 0.45 19.11 -21.26
N GLY A 11 -0.19 18.21 -21.99
CA GLY A 11 -1.42 18.49 -22.76
C GLY A 11 -2.60 18.03 -21.91
N GLY A 12 -3.25 18.97 -21.20
CA GLY A 12 -4.26 18.70 -20.18
C GLY A 12 -5.51 18.01 -20.73
N LEU A 13 -5.50 16.68 -20.76
CA LEU A 13 -6.73 15.91 -20.75
C LEU A 13 -7.46 16.22 -19.43
N ALA A 14 -8.70 16.69 -19.51
CA ALA A 14 -9.52 16.90 -18.33
C ALA A 14 -9.62 15.57 -17.56
N LYS A 15 -9.12 15.54 -16.31
CA LYS A 15 -9.33 14.44 -15.37
C LYS A 15 -10.51 14.80 -14.47
N PRO A 16 -11.75 14.44 -14.83
CA PRO A 16 -12.90 14.79 -14.02
C PRO A 16 -12.78 14.12 -12.65
N ARG A 17 -12.99 14.90 -11.58
CA ARG A 17 -13.06 14.39 -10.21
C ARG A 17 -14.53 14.30 -9.82
N ILE A 18 -14.96 13.14 -9.36
CA ILE A 18 -16.29 12.97 -8.76
C ILE A 18 -16.15 13.30 -7.28
N LYS A 19 -16.75 14.42 -6.85
CA LYS A 19 -16.87 14.77 -5.44
C LYS A 19 -18.26 14.37 -4.96
N VAL A 20 -18.32 13.30 -4.17
CA VAL A 20 -19.58 12.77 -3.63
C VAL A 20 -19.96 13.44 -2.31
N LEU A 21 -18.96 13.86 -1.51
CA LEU A 21 -19.15 14.47 -0.19
C LEU A 21 -18.96 15.98 -0.23
N SER A 22 -19.74 16.72 0.56
CA SER A 22 -19.53 18.16 0.79
C SER A 22 -18.29 18.40 1.65
N ASP A 23 -17.81 19.66 1.69
CA ASP A 23 -16.68 20.02 2.55
C ASP A 23 -17.01 19.87 4.04
N GLU A 24 -18.26 20.16 4.41
CA GLU A 24 -18.77 19.96 5.78
C GLU A 24 -18.80 18.47 6.16
N GLU A 25 -19.22 17.58 5.25
CA GLU A 25 -19.23 16.13 5.48
C GLU A 25 -17.81 15.58 5.63
N ILE A 26 -16.85 16.06 4.82
CA ILE A 26 -15.43 15.69 4.94
C ILE A 26 -14.88 16.13 6.30
N LEU A 27 -15.18 17.35 6.73
CA LEU A 27 -14.77 17.87 8.03
C LEU A 27 -15.40 17.06 9.16
N GLU A 28 -16.69 16.70 9.07
CA GLU A 28 -17.33 15.86 10.09
C GLU A 28 -16.64 14.49 10.19
N ILE A 29 -16.37 13.82 9.07
CA ILE A 29 -15.63 12.54 9.06
C ILE A 29 -14.28 12.70 9.76
N HIS A 30 -13.53 13.75 9.42
CA HIS A 30 -12.24 14.03 10.05
C HIS A 30 -12.35 14.17 11.57
N TRP A 31 -13.26 14.99 12.08
CA TRP A 31 -13.48 15.18 13.52
C TRP A 31 -13.94 13.90 14.22
N ARG A 32 -14.80 13.10 13.58
CA ARG A 32 -15.24 11.81 14.12
C ARG A 32 -14.10 10.81 14.19
N SER A 33 -13.26 10.72 13.16
CA SER A 33 -12.06 9.87 13.15
C SER A 33 -11.10 10.25 14.27
N LEU A 34 -10.83 11.54 14.48
CA LEU A 34 -10.00 12.03 15.59
C LEU A 34 -10.64 11.72 16.96
N SER A 35 -11.95 11.85 17.09
CA SER A 35 -12.68 11.49 18.32
C SER A 35 -12.61 9.98 18.60
N ILE A 36 -12.64 9.12 17.57
CA ILE A 36 -12.49 7.67 17.73
C ILE A 36 -11.07 7.36 18.21
N LEU A 37 -10.04 7.90 17.55
CA LEU A 37 -8.64 7.69 17.92
C LEU A 37 -8.35 8.14 19.36
N SER A 38 -8.89 9.29 19.79
CA SER A 38 -8.62 9.86 21.12
C SER A 38 -9.46 9.24 22.25
N LYS A 39 -10.71 8.81 22.00
CA LYS A 39 -11.60 8.29 23.06
C LYS A 39 -11.66 6.77 23.11
N VAL A 40 -11.71 6.12 21.95
CA VAL A 40 -11.80 4.66 21.82
C VAL A 40 -10.40 4.05 21.69
N GLY A 41 -9.56 4.63 20.83
CA GLY A 41 -8.20 4.16 20.58
C GLY A 41 -8.13 2.98 19.61
N VAL A 42 -6.91 2.46 19.43
CA VAL A 42 -6.58 1.36 18.52
C VAL A 42 -5.88 0.27 19.32
N LYS A 43 -6.25 -1.00 19.06
CA LYS A 43 -5.54 -2.14 19.62
C LYS A 43 -4.24 -2.37 18.83
N VAL A 44 -3.11 -2.40 19.52
CA VAL A 44 -1.79 -2.60 18.92
C VAL A 44 -1.14 -3.81 19.57
N ASP A 45 -1.07 -4.93 18.84
CA ASP A 45 -0.47 -6.18 19.32
C ASP A 45 1.06 -6.21 19.18
N HIS A 46 1.71 -5.08 19.51
CA HIS A 46 3.16 -4.94 19.49
C HIS A 46 3.65 -4.07 20.65
N LYS A 47 4.42 -4.66 21.58
CA LYS A 47 4.83 -3.99 22.83
C LYS A 47 5.64 -2.73 22.58
N GLU A 48 6.64 -2.78 21.71
CA GLU A 48 7.50 -1.63 21.42
C GLU A 48 6.74 -0.49 20.74
N ALA A 49 5.70 -0.82 19.95
CA ALA A 49 4.87 0.19 19.30
C ALA A 49 3.97 0.90 20.33
N LEU A 50 3.43 0.15 21.30
CA LEU A 50 2.70 0.72 22.44
C LEU A 50 3.60 1.62 23.31
N GLU A 51 4.84 1.21 23.56
CA GLU A 51 5.81 2.01 24.30
C GLU A 51 6.18 3.29 23.55
N LEU A 52 6.38 3.22 22.23
CA LEU A 52 6.60 4.39 21.38
C LEU A 52 5.40 5.35 21.44
N LEU A 53 4.19 4.86 21.23
CA LEU A 53 2.97 5.67 21.30
C LEU A 53 2.81 6.35 22.67
N LYS A 54 3.10 5.63 23.75
CA LYS A 54 3.10 6.19 25.11
C LYS A 54 4.16 7.28 25.26
N SER A 55 5.36 7.09 24.72
CA SER A 55 6.47 8.04 24.82
C SER A 55 6.19 9.38 24.13
N ILE A 56 5.35 9.37 23.08
CA ILE A 56 4.92 10.57 22.35
C ILE A 56 3.60 11.15 22.88
N GLY A 57 3.08 10.63 24.01
CA GLY A 57 1.95 11.22 24.73
C GLY A 57 0.58 10.59 24.48
N SER A 58 0.52 9.39 23.89
CA SER A 58 -0.73 8.60 23.82
C SER A 58 -1.07 7.97 25.18
N GLU A 59 -2.35 7.88 25.51
CA GLU A 59 -2.81 7.11 26.68
C GLU A 59 -2.83 5.63 26.30
N VAL A 60 -2.00 4.82 26.96
CA VAL A 60 -1.83 3.40 26.62
C VAL A 60 -2.23 2.50 27.79
N ASN A 61 -3.15 1.58 27.53
CA ASN A 61 -3.48 0.48 28.42
C ASN A 61 -2.74 -0.78 27.95
N LEU A 62 -1.68 -1.18 28.67
CA LEU A 62 -0.88 -2.35 28.33
C LEU A 62 -1.60 -3.69 28.54
N ASN A 63 -2.61 -3.73 29.42
CA ASN A 63 -3.38 -4.95 29.68
C ASN A 63 -4.33 -5.25 28.51
N SER A 64 -5.07 -4.23 28.05
CA SER A 64 -5.95 -4.36 26.88
C SER A 64 -5.24 -4.17 25.55
N ARG A 65 -3.98 -3.71 25.57
CA ARG A 65 -3.15 -3.34 24.41
C ARG A 65 -3.79 -2.27 23.53
N VAL A 66 -4.52 -1.33 24.14
CA VAL A 66 -5.19 -0.24 23.44
C VAL A 66 -4.41 1.06 23.66
N ALA A 67 -4.11 1.76 22.57
CA ALA A 67 -3.55 3.11 22.58
C ALA A 67 -4.59 4.12 22.10
N LYS A 68 -4.92 5.10 22.94
CA LYS A 68 -5.72 6.26 22.55
C LYS A 68 -4.78 7.37 22.09
N ILE A 69 -4.97 7.82 20.86
CA ILE A 69 -4.07 8.74 20.16
C ILE A 69 -4.75 10.12 20.10
N PRO A 70 -4.26 11.11 20.85
CA PRO A 70 -4.77 12.49 20.80
C PRO A 70 -4.59 13.15 19.43
N GLU A 71 -5.45 14.11 19.14
CA GLU A 71 -5.44 14.86 17.88
C GLU A 71 -4.10 15.53 17.58
N TYR A 72 -3.44 16.12 18.58
CA TYR A 72 -2.17 16.81 18.36
C TYR A 72 -1.07 15.87 17.81
N ILE A 73 -1.09 14.59 18.21
CA ILE A 73 -0.15 13.57 17.71
C ILE A 73 -0.47 13.25 16.25
N VAL A 74 -1.76 13.08 15.91
CA VAL A 74 -2.19 12.84 14.53
C VAL A 74 -1.79 13.99 13.63
N LYS A 75 -2.04 15.23 14.07
CA LYS A 75 -1.64 16.44 13.34
C LYS A 75 -0.13 16.52 13.15
N GLU A 76 0.65 16.30 14.21
CA GLU A 76 2.12 16.33 14.12
C GLU A 76 2.66 15.24 13.18
N ALA A 77 2.06 14.05 13.19
CA ALA A 77 2.44 12.96 12.28
C ALA A 77 2.14 13.31 10.81
N LEU A 78 0.97 13.92 10.54
CA LEU A 78 0.61 14.39 9.20
C LEU A 78 1.54 15.53 8.74
N ASP A 79 1.86 16.48 9.62
CA ASP A 79 2.77 17.61 9.32
C ASP A 79 4.19 17.12 8.97
N LYS A 80 4.63 15.98 9.51
CA LYS A 80 5.92 15.33 9.20
C LYS A 80 5.88 14.42 7.96
N THR A 81 4.70 14.11 7.43
CA THR A 81 4.55 13.19 6.30
C THR A 81 5.01 13.87 5.01
N PRO A 82 5.88 13.22 4.19
CA PRO A 82 6.30 13.79 2.92
C PRO A 82 5.11 13.89 1.96
N ASN A 83 4.96 15.03 1.28
CA ASN A 83 3.93 15.20 0.27
C ASN A 83 4.17 14.34 -0.98
N ILE A 84 5.42 13.97 -1.25
CA ILE A 84 5.84 13.22 -2.43
C ILE A 84 6.66 12.02 -1.98
N VAL A 85 6.31 10.83 -2.48
CA VAL A 85 7.13 9.62 -2.33
C VAL A 85 7.52 9.10 -3.70
N ARG A 86 8.82 8.89 -3.93
CA ARG A 86 9.34 8.29 -5.17
C ARG A 86 9.65 6.82 -4.94
N LEU A 87 9.00 5.95 -5.70
CA LEU A 87 9.27 4.51 -5.71
C LEU A 87 10.14 4.19 -6.92
N TYR A 88 11.39 3.78 -6.66
CA TYR A 88 12.35 3.47 -7.70
C TYR A 88 12.21 2.03 -8.19
N TYR A 89 12.36 1.84 -9.48
CA TYR A 89 12.50 0.50 -10.07
C TYR A 89 13.87 -0.08 -9.70
N ARG A 90 14.03 -1.39 -9.91
CA ARG A 90 15.28 -2.13 -9.62
C ARG A 90 16.52 -1.57 -10.31
N ASP A 91 16.36 -0.86 -11.44
CA ASP A 91 17.49 -0.22 -12.13
C ASP A 91 18.00 1.07 -11.45
N GLY A 92 17.29 1.57 -10.43
CA GLY A 92 17.63 2.78 -9.69
C GLY A 92 17.54 4.08 -10.50
N LYS A 93 17.13 4.01 -11.76
CA LYS A 93 17.07 5.16 -12.67
C LYS A 93 15.64 5.60 -12.92
N ARG A 94 14.74 4.63 -13.11
CA ARG A 94 13.31 4.89 -13.26
C ARG A 94 12.66 4.96 -11.88
N PHE A 95 11.63 5.78 -11.77
CA PHE A 95 10.77 5.83 -10.60
C PHE A 95 9.34 6.22 -10.99
N ILE A 96 8.40 5.89 -10.12
CA ILE A 96 7.08 6.51 -10.10
C ILE A 96 6.99 7.49 -8.95
N GLU A 97 6.20 8.54 -9.12
CA GLU A 97 6.01 9.59 -8.12
C GLU A 97 4.59 9.50 -7.56
N LEU A 98 4.46 9.02 -6.32
CA LEU A 98 3.23 9.01 -5.56
C LEU A 98 2.95 10.45 -5.08
N TYR A 99 2.23 11.19 -5.92
CA TYR A 99 1.90 12.59 -5.69
C TYR A 99 0.67 13.03 -6.48
N GLY A 100 -0.07 13.99 -5.93
CA GLY A 100 -1.17 14.68 -6.61
C GLY A 100 -2.23 13.71 -7.13
N ASP A 101 -2.63 13.91 -8.38
CA ASP A 101 -3.65 13.11 -9.09
C ASP A 101 -3.00 12.07 -10.04
N ASN A 102 -1.80 11.58 -9.70
CA ASN A 102 -1.17 10.46 -10.41
C ASN A 102 -1.89 9.15 -10.05
N THR A 103 -2.11 8.30 -11.05
CA THR A 103 -2.75 6.99 -10.87
C THR A 103 -1.81 5.92 -11.39
N TYR A 104 -1.49 4.96 -10.53
CA TYR A 104 -0.64 3.82 -10.85
C TYR A 104 -1.45 2.55 -10.61
N PHE A 105 -1.33 1.60 -11.54
CA PHE A 105 -1.92 0.29 -11.38
C PHE A 105 -0.91 -0.67 -10.79
N ASP A 106 -1.35 -1.38 -9.75
CA ASP A 106 -0.60 -2.41 -9.05
C ASP A 106 -1.17 -3.80 -9.38
N VAL A 107 -0.28 -4.78 -9.56
CA VAL A 107 -0.66 -6.15 -9.88
C VAL A 107 -0.64 -7.01 -8.63
N GLY A 108 -1.84 -7.44 -8.23
CA GLY A 108 -2.06 -8.45 -7.20
C GLY A 108 -1.97 -7.91 -5.76
N SER A 109 -2.45 -8.73 -4.82
CA SER A 109 -2.39 -8.45 -3.39
C SER A 109 -2.61 -9.75 -2.61
N ALA A 110 -1.55 -10.52 -2.46
CA ALA A 110 -1.43 -11.76 -1.70
C ALA A 110 -2.51 -12.81 -2.03
N ALA A 111 -2.78 -13.06 -3.32
CA ALA A 111 -3.77 -14.06 -3.69
C ALA A 111 -3.32 -15.47 -3.25
N TYR A 112 -4.14 -16.09 -2.40
CA TYR A 112 -3.88 -17.40 -1.79
C TYR A 112 -4.33 -18.56 -2.68
N TYR A 113 -5.33 -18.32 -3.53
CA TYR A 113 -5.84 -19.22 -4.55
C TYR A 113 -5.68 -18.57 -5.93
N TYR A 114 -5.40 -19.40 -6.93
CA TYR A 114 -5.11 -18.99 -8.30
C TYR A 114 -5.96 -19.81 -9.26
N MET A 115 -6.56 -19.12 -10.23
CA MET A 115 -7.25 -19.76 -11.35
C MET A 115 -6.22 -20.08 -12.43
N ASP A 116 -5.94 -21.36 -12.64
CA ASP A 116 -5.00 -21.79 -13.67
C ASP A 116 -5.61 -21.60 -15.06
N TYR A 117 -5.03 -20.71 -15.88
CA TYR A 117 -5.53 -20.41 -17.22
C TYR A 117 -5.50 -21.59 -18.20
N LYS A 118 -4.73 -22.65 -17.89
CA LYS A 118 -4.63 -23.84 -18.75
C LYS A 118 -5.72 -24.86 -18.42
N THR A 119 -6.03 -25.03 -17.14
CA THR A 119 -6.99 -26.06 -16.69
C THR A 119 -8.36 -25.48 -16.32
N ASN A 120 -8.46 -24.17 -16.11
CA ASN A 120 -9.62 -23.48 -15.51
C ASN A 120 -10.00 -24.00 -14.12
N GLU A 121 -9.01 -24.51 -13.37
CA GLU A 121 -9.21 -24.97 -12.00
C GLU A 121 -8.61 -23.97 -11.00
N ILE A 122 -9.29 -23.84 -9.86
CA ILE A 122 -8.78 -23.06 -8.73
C ILE A 122 -7.87 -23.96 -7.90
N ARG A 123 -6.61 -23.56 -7.74
CA ARG A 123 -5.62 -24.28 -6.94
C ARG A 123 -4.74 -23.33 -6.14
N ARG A 124 -3.88 -23.88 -5.30
CA ARG A 124 -2.81 -23.10 -4.67
C ARG A 124 -1.78 -22.71 -5.73
N PRO A 125 -1.35 -21.44 -5.78
CA PRO A 125 -0.30 -21.03 -6.70
C PRO A 125 1.03 -21.62 -6.25
N VAL A 126 1.89 -21.90 -7.21
CA VAL A 126 3.29 -22.28 -7.01
C VAL A 126 4.20 -21.16 -7.50
N SER A 127 5.48 -21.24 -7.16
CA SER A 127 6.50 -20.23 -7.45
C SER A 127 6.57 -19.90 -8.94
N ARG A 128 6.32 -20.88 -9.80
CA ARG A 128 6.22 -20.70 -11.25
C ARG A 128 5.08 -19.77 -11.66
N ASP A 129 3.91 -19.88 -11.03
CA ASP A 129 2.76 -19.02 -11.36
C ASP A 129 3.09 -17.55 -11.06
N LEU A 130 3.77 -17.29 -9.93
CA LEU A 130 4.27 -15.96 -9.59
C LEU A 130 5.23 -15.41 -10.65
N ALA A 131 6.18 -16.23 -11.11
CA ALA A 131 7.08 -15.84 -12.19
C ALA A 131 6.36 -15.59 -13.53
N GLU A 132 5.30 -16.32 -13.83
CA GLU A 132 4.47 -16.09 -15.03
C GLU A 132 3.67 -14.78 -14.89
N VAL A 133 3.07 -14.51 -13.74
CA VAL A 133 2.38 -13.24 -13.44
C VAL A 133 3.34 -12.05 -13.54
N ALA A 134 4.55 -12.18 -12.99
CA ALA A 134 5.57 -11.12 -13.06
C ALA A 134 5.95 -10.78 -14.50
N LYS A 135 6.10 -11.78 -15.36
CA LYS A 135 6.37 -11.56 -16.80
C LYS A 135 5.24 -10.83 -17.50
N VAL A 136 3.99 -11.17 -17.18
CA VAL A 136 2.82 -10.47 -17.74
C VAL A 136 2.79 -9.03 -17.25
N ALA A 137 3.02 -8.79 -15.96
CA ALA A 137 3.07 -7.46 -15.36
C ALA A 137 4.19 -6.58 -15.95
N ASP A 138 5.38 -7.13 -16.25
CA ASP A 138 6.46 -6.35 -16.88
C ASP A 138 6.20 -6.03 -18.37
N PHE A 139 5.44 -6.90 -19.05
CA PHE A 139 5.10 -6.70 -20.46
C PHE A 139 3.97 -5.68 -20.67
N LEU A 140 3.02 -5.60 -19.73
CA LEU A 140 1.87 -4.71 -19.84
C LEU A 140 2.30 -3.23 -19.64
N PRO A 141 1.95 -2.32 -20.58
CA PRO A 141 2.42 -0.93 -20.53
C PRO A 141 1.76 -0.09 -19.42
N ASN A 142 0.65 -0.58 -18.86
CA ASN A 142 -0.17 0.15 -17.88
C ASN A 142 -0.02 -0.38 -16.46
N THR A 143 0.84 -1.37 -16.22
CA THR A 143 1.15 -1.92 -14.89
C THR A 143 2.45 -1.30 -14.40
N HIS A 144 2.35 -0.55 -13.31
CA HIS A 144 3.42 0.33 -12.85
C HIS A 144 4.13 -0.24 -11.63
N ILE A 145 3.35 -0.88 -10.76
CA ILE A 145 3.77 -1.52 -9.53
C ILE A 145 3.40 -2.99 -9.62
N MET A 146 4.21 -3.83 -8.99
CA MET A 146 3.84 -5.19 -8.68
C MET A 146 4.12 -5.39 -7.20
N SER A 147 3.08 -5.76 -6.46
CA SER A 147 3.16 -6.15 -5.05
C SER A 147 3.32 -7.66 -4.92
N THR A 148 3.09 -8.22 -3.73
CA THR A 148 3.07 -9.66 -3.46
C THR A 148 1.91 -10.33 -4.20
N ALA A 149 2.02 -10.58 -5.51
CA ALA A 149 0.86 -10.91 -6.33
C ALA A 149 0.19 -12.26 -5.94
N LEU A 150 0.98 -13.24 -5.55
CA LEU A 150 0.54 -14.59 -5.16
C LEU A 150 1.32 -15.06 -3.92
N VAL A 151 0.73 -16.00 -3.17
CA VAL A 151 1.40 -16.69 -2.05
C VAL A 151 1.74 -18.13 -2.44
N PRO A 152 2.97 -18.39 -2.95
CA PRO A 152 3.35 -19.72 -3.44
C PRO A 152 3.32 -20.78 -2.35
N SER A 153 2.71 -21.94 -2.63
CA SER A 153 2.62 -23.05 -1.68
C SER A 153 3.83 -23.98 -1.67
N ASP A 154 4.70 -23.89 -2.67
CA ASP A 154 5.91 -24.70 -2.85
C ASP A 154 7.18 -24.04 -2.31
N VAL A 155 7.05 -22.86 -1.68
CA VAL A 155 8.15 -22.14 -1.04
C VAL A 155 8.03 -22.28 0.49
N PRO A 156 9.13 -22.59 1.21
CA PRO A 156 9.09 -22.64 2.67
C PRO A 156 8.59 -21.33 3.27
N GLU A 157 7.65 -21.40 4.21
CA GLU A 157 6.96 -20.24 4.79
C GLU A 157 7.93 -19.17 5.32
N ILE A 158 9.01 -19.58 5.97
CA ILE A 158 10.02 -18.69 6.54
C ILE A 158 10.75 -17.81 5.50
N ILE A 159 10.70 -18.18 4.22
CA ILE A 159 11.28 -17.39 3.12
C ILE A 159 10.24 -16.98 2.06
N ALA A 160 8.97 -17.34 2.24
CA ALA A 160 7.93 -17.14 1.22
C ALA A 160 7.78 -15.66 0.85
N ASP A 161 7.79 -14.78 1.85
CA ASP A 161 7.75 -13.33 1.68
C ASP A 161 8.94 -12.82 0.85
N ARG A 162 10.16 -13.18 1.25
CA ARG A 162 11.39 -12.81 0.53
C ARG A 162 11.38 -13.33 -0.91
N TRP A 163 10.88 -14.54 -1.12
CA TRP A 163 10.78 -15.14 -2.44
C TRP A 163 9.77 -14.41 -3.33
N GLY A 164 8.65 -13.99 -2.74
CA GLY A 164 7.63 -13.17 -3.39
C GLY A 164 8.18 -11.86 -3.95
N GLU A 165 8.98 -11.18 -3.14
CA GLU A 165 9.55 -9.87 -3.44
C GLU A 165 10.81 -9.94 -4.34
N CYS A 166 11.58 -11.03 -4.31
CA CYS A 166 12.82 -11.17 -5.10
C CYS A 166 12.61 -11.33 -6.61
N ILE A 167 11.39 -11.68 -7.05
CA ILE A 167 11.08 -11.86 -8.48
C ILE A 167 10.84 -10.49 -9.16
N LEU A 168 10.72 -9.41 -8.37
CA LEU A 168 10.49 -8.03 -8.80
C LEU A 168 11.78 -7.29 -9.20
#